data_AF-A0A819U4Q6-F1
#
_entry.id   AF-A0A819U4Q6-F1
#
_cell.length_a   1.000
_cell.length_b   1.000
_cell.length_c   1.000
_cell.angle_alpha   90.00
_cell.angle_beta   90.00
_cell.angle_gamma   90.00
#
_symmetry.space_group_name_H-M   'P 1'
#
loop_
_entity.id
_entity.type
_entity.pdbx_description
1 polymer ?
#
loop_
_entity_poly.entity_id
_entity_poly.type
_entity_poly.pdbx_seq_one_letter_code
_entity_poly.pdbx_strand_id
1 'polypeptide(L)'
;ARLANWSEYICYAGEFHLRPKFGWTKLNDEWELVFDNASGTYSPNAELLINLKKLLLFNFPGLNITTYDYKDPMLRDSIEQLEIIARRYKNNNI
;
A
#
# COMPACT_ATOMS: atom_id res chain seq x y z
N ALA A 1 -14.23 -13.84 5.70
CA ALA A 1 -14.86 -12.82 4.84
C ALA A 1 -16.35 -12.57 5.16
N ARG A 2 -17.21 -13.58 5.33
CA ARG A 2 -18.67 -13.36 5.51
C ARG A 2 -19.10 -12.48 6.70
N LEU A 3 -18.31 -12.39 7.76
CA LEU A 3 -18.61 -11.56 8.94
C LEU A 3 -18.04 -10.13 8.88
N ALA A 4 -17.16 -9.82 7.91
CA ALA A 4 -16.57 -8.48 7.81
C ALA A 4 -17.63 -7.42 7.43
N ASN A 5 -18.68 -7.83 6.72
CA ASN A 5 -19.73 -6.96 6.21
C ASN A 5 -20.80 -6.60 7.27
N TRP A 6 -20.69 -7.14 8.48
CA TRP A 6 -21.58 -6.87 9.62
C TRP A 6 -20.88 -6.16 10.78
N SER A 7 -19.60 -5.80 10.60
CA SER A 7 -18.90 -5.00 11.60
C SER A 7 -19.49 -3.59 11.61
N GLU A 8 -20.01 -3.16 12.77
CA GLU A 8 -20.42 -1.76 12.99
C GLU A 8 -19.22 -0.80 12.93
N TYR A 9 -17.99 -1.33 12.96
CA TYR A 9 -16.74 -0.57 12.94
C TYR A 9 -15.91 -0.92 11.71
N ILE A 10 -15.39 0.11 11.04
CA ILE A 10 -14.45 -0.02 9.93
C ILE A 10 -13.04 -0.25 10.51
N CYS A 11 -12.45 -1.43 10.24
CA CYS A 11 -11.08 -1.74 10.66
C CYS A 11 -10.01 -1.12 9.76
N TYR A 12 -10.35 -0.86 8.49
CA TYR A 12 -9.47 -0.27 7.49
C TYR A 12 -10.28 0.34 6.35
N ALA A 13 -9.88 1.52 5.89
CA ALA A 13 -10.38 2.14 4.67
C ALA A 13 -9.21 2.84 3.98
N GLY A 14 -8.89 2.41 2.76
CA GLY A 14 -7.73 2.89 2.00
C GLY A 14 -7.41 1.99 0.82
N GLU A 15 -6.28 2.26 0.16
CA GLU A 15 -5.76 1.46 -0.93
C GLU A 15 -4.49 0.70 -0.52
N PHE A 16 -4.22 -0.40 -1.23
CA PHE A 16 -2.99 -1.13 -1.06
C PHE A 16 -2.40 -1.55 -2.40
N HIS A 17 -1.08 -1.60 -2.48
CA HIS A 17 -0.35 -2.03 -3.67
C HIS A 17 0.99 -2.66 -3.31
N LEU A 18 1.54 -3.45 -4.23
CA LEU A 18 2.88 -4.00 -4.11
C LEU A 18 3.89 -3.03 -4.74
N ARG A 19 5.05 -2.89 -4.10
CA ARG A 19 6.20 -2.21 -4.71
C ARG A 19 7.52 -2.91 -4.34
N PRO A 20 8.58 -2.73 -5.12
CA PRO A 20 9.91 -3.15 -4.69
C PRO A 20 10.34 -2.32 -3.47
N LYS A 21 10.80 -3.00 -2.42
CA LYS A 21 11.17 -2.40 -1.13
C LYS A 21 12.26 -1.33 -1.25
N PHE A 22 13.14 -1.49 -2.24
CA PHE A 22 14.26 -0.59 -2.49
C PHE A 22 14.02 0.35 -3.68
N GLY A 23 12.76 0.54 -4.07
CA GLY A 23 12.34 1.45 -5.14
C GLY A 23 12.25 0.78 -6.51
N TRP A 24 11.54 1.44 -7.43
CA TRP A 24 11.16 0.86 -8.71
C TRP A 24 12.31 0.59 -9.70
N THR A 25 13.54 1.00 -9.37
CA THR A 25 14.74 0.66 -10.14
C THR A 25 15.28 -0.73 -9.82
N LYS A 26 14.86 -1.34 -8.70
CA LYS A 26 15.35 -2.64 -8.20
C LYS A 26 14.23 -3.70 -8.19
N LEU A 27 13.67 -3.98 -9.36
CA LEU A 27 12.54 -4.91 -9.53
C LEU A 27 12.84 -6.38 -9.15
N ASN A 28 14.10 -6.79 -9.20
CA ASN A 28 14.53 -8.17 -8.92
C ASN A 28 14.84 -8.43 -7.44
N ASP A 29 14.56 -7.46 -6.57
CA ASP A 29 14.87 -7.50 -5.14
C ASP A 29 13.61 -7.85 -4.32
N GLU A 30 13.68 -7.66 -3.01
CA GLU A 30 12.53 -7.83 -2.11
C GLU A 30 11.36 -6.90 -2.45
N TRP A 31 10.15 -7.43 -2.27
CA TRP A 31 8.90 -6.70 -2.43
C TRP A 31 8.29 -6.40 -1.07
N GLU A 32 7.53 -5.31 -1.00
CA GLU A 32 6.73 -4.93 0.15
C GLU A 32 5.30 -4.60 -0.24
N LEU A 33 4.39 -4.84 0.71
CA LEU A 33 2.99 -4.48 0.62
C LEU A 33 2.79 -3.12 1.28
N VAL A 34 2.35 -2.15 0.49
CA VAL A 34 2.09 -0.78 0.90
C VAL A 34 0.60 -0.63 1.14
N PHE A 35 0.22 -0.06 2.28
CA PHE A 35 -1.14 0.36 2.56
C PHE A 35 -1.18 1.86 2.82
N ASP A 36 -2.23 2.52 2.36
CA ASP A 36 -2.54 3.91 2.72
C ASP A 36 -3.94 4.03 3.32
N ASN A 37 -4.30 5.26 3.71
CA ASN A 37 -5.62 5.64 4.22
C ASN A 37 -6.45 6.44 3.20
N ALA A 38 -6.17 6.33 1.89
CA ALA A 38 -6.97 6.98 0.85
C ALA A 38 -8.12 6.08 0.39
N SER A 39 -9.28 6.13 1.07
CA SER A 39 -10.43 5.33 0.65
C SER A 39 -11.32 6.00 -0.42
N GLY A 40 -11.00 7.23 -0.82
CA GLY A 40 -11.80 8.05 -1.75
C GLY A 40 -13.03 8.73 -1.14
N THR A 41 -13.68 8.13 -0.14
CA THR A 41 -14.88 8.69 0.53
C THR A 41 -14.66 9.02 2.01
N TYR A 42 -13.78 8.29 2.69
CA TYR A 42 -13.42 8.53 4.08
C TYR A 42 -11.97 8.11 4.33
N SER A 43 -11.14 9.03 4.81
CA SER A 43 -9.75 8.74 5.17
C SER A 43 -9.59 8.59 6.68
N PRO A 44 -9.32 7.37 7.19
CA PRO A 44 -9.01 7.17 8.61
C PRO A 44 -7.78 7.98 9.06
N ASN A 45 -7.72 8.30 10.35
CA ASN A 45 -6.56 8.99 10.93
C ASN A 45 -5.27 8.18 10.68
N ALA A 46 -4.27 8.82 10.09
CA ALA A 46 -2.97 8.24 9.79
C ALA A 46 -2.25 7.67 11.02
N GLU A 47 -2.51 8.20 12.22
CA GLU A 47 -1.97 7.66 13.48
C GLU A 47 -2.40 6.22 13.74
N LEU A 48 -3.52 5.77 13.15
CA LEU A 48 -4.01 4.39 13.28
C LEU A 48 -3.31 3.41 12.33
N LEU A 49 -2.56 3.90 11.34
CA LEU A 49 -1.86 3.04 10.38
C LEU A 49 -0.82 2.13 11.06
N ILE A 50 -0.23 2.57 12.18
CA ILE A 50 0.67 1.72 12.96
C ILE A 50 -0.05 0.48 13.53
N ASN A 51 -1.33 0.60 13.88
CA ASN A 51 -2.13 -0.52 14.38
C ASN A 51 -2.46 -1.49 13.26
N LEU A 52 -2.79 -0.97 12.07
CA LEU A 52 -2.98 -1.78 10.87
C LEU A 52 -1.70 -2.58 10.55
N LYS A 53 -0.54 -1.92 10.54
CA LYS A 53 0.75 -2.57 10.29
C LYS A 53 1.00 -3.70 11.29
N LYS A 54 0.80 -3.45 12.59
CA LYS A 54 0.97 -4.45 13.64
C LYS A 54 0.01 -5.63 13.46
N LEU A 55 -1.26 -5.36 13.16
CA LEU A 55 -2.27 -6.39 12.93
C LEU A 55 -1.88 -7.29 11.75
N LEU A 56 -1.46 -6.70 10.63
CA LEU A 56 -1.08 -7.47 9.45
C LEU A 56 0.19 -8.29 9.68
N LEU A 57 1.22 -7.71 10.32
CA LEU A 57 2.44 -8.44 10.66
C LEU A 57 2.19 -9.57 11.66
N PHE A 58 1.25 -9.40 12.59
CA PHE A 58 0.85 -10.44 13.53
C PHE A 58 0.19 -11.63 12.81
N ASN A 59 -0.70 -11.36 11.84
CA ASN A 59 -1.40 -12.42 11.09
C ASN A 59 -0.55 -13.06 9.99
N PHE A 60 0.41 -12.31 9.42
CA PHE A 60 1.23 -12.74 8.29
C PHE A 60 2.72 -12.52 8.57
N PRO A 61 3.32 -13.30 9.50
CA PRO A 61 4.75 -13.22 9.77
C PRO A 61 5.54 -13.56 8.51
N GLY A 62 6.46 -12.68 8.12
CA GLY A 62 7.30 -12.84 6.92
C GLY A 62 6.92 -11.93 5.75
N LEU A 63 5.78 -11.24 5.79
CA LEU A 63 5.48 -10.17 4.82
C LEU A 63 6.22 -8.88 5.19
N ASN A 64 6.83 -8.25 4.21
CA ASN A 64 7.29 -6.86 4.31
C ASN A 64 6.06 -5.95 4.17
N ILE A 65 5.69 -5.25 5.24
CA ILE A 65 4.51 -4.38 5.26
C ILE A 65 4.92 -2.96 5.65
N THR A 66 4.49 -2.00 4.85
CA THR A 66 4.63 -0.57 5.13
C THR A 66 3.29 0.14 5.00
N THR A 67 3.18 1.27 5.69
CA THR A 67 1.95 2.05 5.74
C THR A 67 2.30 3.52 5.57
N TYR A 68 1.56 4.24 4.74
CA TYR A 68 1.75 5.66 4.51
C TYR A 68 0.45 6.43 4.70
N ASP A 69 0.57 7.68 5.16
CA ASP A 69 -0.53 8.62 4.98
C ASP A 69 -0.66 8.92 3.48
N TYR A 70 -1.87 9.12 2.98
CA TYR A 70 -2.10 9.45 1.58
C TYR A 70 -1.47 10.78 1.16
N LYS A 71 -1.20 11.64 2.15
CA LYS A 71 -0.49 12.91 1.98
C LYS A 71 1.03 12.77 2.03
N ASP A 72 1.54 11.57 2.30
CA ASP A 72 2.98 11.35 2.42
C ASP A 72 3.64 11.55 1.04
N PRO A 73 4.64 12.44 0.93
CA PRO A 73 5.34 12.67 -0.33
C PRO A 73 6.01 11.40 -0.86
N MET A 74 6.47 10.49 0.00
CA MET A 74 7.09 9.23 -0.43
C MET A 74 6.10 8.31 -1.13
N LEU A 75 4.84 8.30 -0.71
CA LEU A 75 3.79 7.53 -1.37
C LEU A 75 3.51 8.10 -2.76
N ARG A 76 3.37 9.42 -2.84
CA ARG A 76 3.15 10.13 -4.11
C ARG A 76 4.29 9.86 -5.11
N ASP A 77 5.53 10.03 -4.68
CA ASP A 77 6.72 9.80 -5.51
C ASP A 77 6.78 8.35 -6.01
N SER A 78 6.39 7.40 -5.15
CA SER A 78 6.30 5.98 -5.51
C SER A 78 5.27 5.71 -6.61
N ILE A 79 4.09 6.33 -6.53
CA ILE A 79 3.03 6.18 -7.55
C ILE A 79 3.45 6.83 -8.87
N GLU A 80 4.04 8.02 -8.83
CA GLU A 80 4.53 8.71 -10.04
C GLU A 80 5.62 7.88 -10.75
N GLN A 81 6.54 7.26 -10.00
CA GLN A 81 7.55 6.35 -10.55
C GLN A 81 6.93 5.09 -11.18
N LEU A 82 5.90 4.51 -10.53
CA LEU A 82 5.15 3.39 -11.08
C LEU A 82 4.52 3.73 -12.42
N GLU A 83 3.88 4.89 -12.55
CA GLU A 83 3.28 5.33 -13.82
C GLU A 83 4.32 5.43 -14.94
N ILE A 84 5.49 6.02 -14.66
CA ILE A 84 6.58 6.16 -15.63
C ILE A 84 7.05 4.78 -16.11
N ILE A 85 7.24 3.84 -15.18
CA ILE A 85 7.73 2.50 -15.51
C ILE A 85 6.67 1.68 -16.25
N ALA A 86 5.42 1.77 -15.84
CA ALA A 86 4.30 1.12 -16.54
C ALA A 86 4.17 1.64 -17.98
N ARG A 87 4.31 2.95 -18.21
CA ARG A 87 4.33 3.54 -19.57
C ARG A 87 5.52 3.03 -20.39
N ARG A 88 6.73 3.00 -19.80
CA ARG A 88 7.94 2.46 -20.48
C ARG A 88 7.77 0.99 -20.85
N TYR A 89 7.25 0.17 -19.92
CA TYR A 89 7.01 -1.25 -20.16
C TYR A 89 5.98 -1.47 -21.27
N LYS A 90 4.91 -0.67 -21.30
CA LYS A 90 3.92 -0.72 -22.38
C LYS A 90 4.53 -0.36 -23.73
N ASN A 91 5.36 0.68 -23.80
CA ASN A 91 5.98 1.12 -25.05
C ASN A 91 7.04 0.15 -25.58
N ASN A 92 7.76 -0.56 -24.71
CA ASN A 92 8.80 -1.52 -25.09
C ASN A 92 8.27 -2.91 -25.49
N ASN A 93 7.00 -3.21 -25.16
CA ASN A 93 6.35 -4.48 -25.48
C ASN A 93 5.29 -4.34 -26.60
N ILE A 94 5.36 -3.26 -27.38
CA ILE A 94 4.61 -3.05 -28.63
C ILE A 94 5.59 -3.13 -29.79
#